data_AF-A0A2M7WK64-F1
#
_entry.id   AF-A0A2M7WK64-F1
#
_cell.length_a   1.000
_cell.length_b   1.000
_cell.length_c   1.000
_cell.angle_alpha   90.00
_cell.angle_beta   90.00
_cell.angle_gamma   90.00
#
_symmetry.space_group_name_H-M   'P 1'
#
loop_
_entity.id
_entity.type
_entity.pdbx_description
1 polymer ?
#
loop_
_entity_poly.entity_id
_entity_poly.type
_entity_poly.pdbx_seq_one_letter_code
_entity_poly.pdbx_strand_id
1 'polypeptide(L)'
;SNPQPKTDAGKSLQSYLESKERSRRQQRLKKMEAEIESLENRINDCREELHSEVNASDWERLSELEALIRELEGQLARLLDQWEQTHNLL
;
A
#
# COMPACT_ATOMS: atom_id res chain seq x y z
N SER A 1 8.32 54.03 15.85
CA SER A 1 8.79 52.64 15.79
C SER A 1 7.66 51.73 15.36
N ASN A 2 7.77 51.08 14.21
CA ASN A 2 7.02 49.84 13.98
C ASN A 2 7.69 49.03 12.86
N PRO A 3 8.48 47.99 13.17
CA PRO A 3 8.83 46.98 12.18
C PRO A 3 7.92 45.77 12.39
N GLN A 4 6.91 45.62 11.53
CA GLN A 4 6.32 44.32 11.24
C GLN A 4 6.91 43.88 9.89
N PRO A 5 7.81 42.88 9.88
CA PRO A 5 7.60 41.78 8.95
C PRO A 5 8.14 40.47 9.55
N LYS A 6 7.35 39.80 10.40
CA LYS A 6 7.66 38.42 10.83
C LYS A 6 6.72 37.38 10.23
N THR A 7 5.73 37.80 9.44
CA THR A 7 4.62 36.96 9.01
C THR A 7 4.86 36.24 7.68
N ASP A 8 5.65 36.79 6.75
CA ASP A 8 5.80 36.21 5.40
C ASP A 8 6.82 35.06 5.34
N ALA A 9 7.92 35.15 6.10
CA ALA A 9 8.90 34.07 6.20
C ALA A 9 8.34 32.82 6.92
N GLY A 10 7.43 33.01 7.88
CA GLY A 10 6.74 31.90 8.56
C GLY A 10 5.75 31.18 7.65
N LYS A 11 5.00 31.94 6.83
CA LYS A 11 4.06 31.39 5.84
C LYS A 11 4.77 30.62 4.72
N SER A 12 5.92 31.11 4.25
CA SER A 12 6.69 30.41 3.21
C SER A 12 7.31 29.11 3.71
N LEU A 13 7.83 29.08 4.94
CA LEU A 13 8.33 27.87 5.57
C LEU A 13 7.22 26.84 5.79
N GLN A 14 6.04 27.27 6.26
CA GLN A 14 4.92 26.38 6.48
C GLN A 14 4.39 25.77 5.17
N SER A 15 4.23 26.59 4.13
CA SER A 15 3.86 26.12 2.78
C SER A 15 4.87 25.10 2.21
N TYR A 16 6.16 25.32 2.44
CA TYR A 16 7.22 24.38 2.05
C TYR A 16 7.11 23.04 2.80
N LEU A 17 6.90 23.07 4.11
CA LEU A 17 6.77 21.86 4.93
C LEU A 17 5.53 21.05 4.53
N GLU A 18 4.39 21.72 4.28
CA GLU A 18 3.16 21.09 3.79
C GLU A 18 3.37 20.44 2.42
N SER A 19 4.04 21.14 1.50
CA SER A 19 4.37 20.62 0.17
C SER A 19 5.28 19.38 0.25
N LYS A 20 6.31 19.44 1.10
CA LYS A 20 7.23 18.32 1.33
C LYS A 20 6.51 17.10 1.90
N GLU A 21 5.61 17.32 2.85
CA GLU A 21 4.83 16.25 3.46
C GLU A 21 3.83 15.62 2.48
N ARG A 22 3.17 16.42 1.63
CA ARG A 22 2.36 15.90 0.52
C ARG A 22 3.17 15.04 -0.43
N SER A 23 4.38 15.47 -0.83
CA SER A 23 5.25 14.67 -1.69
C SER A 23 5.65 13.34 -1.04
N ARG A 24 5.90 13.31 0.28
CA ARG A 24 6.19 12.07 1.03
C ARG A 24 5.00 11.12 1.01
N ARG A 25 3.78 11.61 1.22
CA ARG A 25 2.55 10.80 1.16
C ARG A 25 2.33 10.22 -0.23
N GLN A 26 2.48 11.03 -1.27
CA GLN A 26 2.38 10.56 -2.66
C GLN A 26 3.41 9.46 -2.99
N GLN A 27 4.66 9.61 -2.54
CA GLN A 27 5.67 8.55 -2.71
C GLN A 27 5.31 7.27 -1.95
N ARG A 28 4.72 7.39 -0.76
CA ARG A 28 4.26 6.24 0.02
C ARG A 28 3.11 5.52 -0.66
N LEU A 29 2.13 6.25 -1.18
CA LEU A 29 0.99 5.68 -1.93
C LEU A 29 1.46 4.91 -3.15
N LYS A 30 2.36 5.47 -3.96
CA LYS A 30 2.93 4.78 -5.13
C LYS A 30 3.60 3.45 -4.78
N LYS A 31 4.28 3.39 -3.63
CA LYS A 31 4.89 2.14 -3.17
C LYS A 31 3.84 1.13 -2.71
N MET A 32 2.83 1.59 -1.98
CA MET A 32 1.71 0.75 -1.55
C MET A 32 0.93 0.20 -2.76
N GLU A 33 0.66 1.02 -3.78
CA GLU A 33 0.00 0.60 -5.02
C GLU A 33 0.77 -0.50 -5.74
N ALA A 34 2.09 -0.34 -5.88
CA ALA A 34 2.93 -1.38 -6.49
C ALA A 34 2.98 -2.68 -5.67
N GLU A 35 2.94 -2.58 -4.34
CA GLU A 35 2.91 -3.75 -3.46
C GLU A 35 1.53 -4.44 -3.46
N ILE A 36 0.44 -3.68 -3.52
CA ILE A 36 -0.92 -4.18 -3.74
C ILE A 36 -0.98 -4.99 -5.03
N GLU A 37 -0.55 -4.41 -6.16
CA GLU A 37 -0.54 -5.08 -7.46
C GLU A 37 0.31 -6.37 -7.41
N SER A 38 1.46 -6.34 -6.73
CA SER A 38 2.29 -7.53 -6.55
C SER A 38 1.60 -8.62 -5.73
N LEU A 39 0.88 -8.26 -4.67
CA LEU A 39 0.13 -9.21 -3.84
C LEU A 39 -1.05 -9.81 -4.61
N GLU A 40 -1.81 -8.99 -5.34
CA GLU A 40 -2.91 -9.45 -6.18
C GLU A 40 -2.46 -10.46 -7.24
N ASN A 41 -1.34 -10.17 -7.92
CA ASN A 41 -0.75 -11.11 -8.89
C ASN A 41 -0.34 -12.43 -8.22
N ARG A 42 0.32 -12.38 -7.07
CA ARG A 42 0.72 -13.60 -6.33
C ARG A 42 -0.48 -14.43 -5.87
N ILE A 43 -1.56 -13.78 -5.43
CA ILE A 43 -2.81 -14.46 -5.07
C ILE A 43 -3.40 -15.15 -6.30
N ASN A 44 -3.40 -14.47 -7.45
CA ASN A 44 -3.88 -15.04 -8.70
C ASN A 44 -3.06 -16.27 -9.11
N ASP A 45 -1.73 -16.18 -9.09
CA ASP A 45 -0.84 -17.30 -9.40
C ASP A 45 -1.10 -18.50 -8.48
N CYS A 46 -1.27 -18.27 -7.17
CA CYS A 46 -1.58 -19.33 -6.22
C CYS A 46 -2.96 -19.97 -6.48
N ARG A 47 -3.96 -19.17 -6.89
CA ARG A 47 -5.30 -19.67 -7.24
C ARG A 47 -5.28 -20.49 -8.53
N GLU A 48 -4.51 -20.05 -9.53
CA GLU A 48 -4.30 -20.83 -10.76
C GLU A 48 -3.62 -22.16 -10.45
N GLU A 49 -2.60 -22.16 -9.59
CA GLU A 49 -1.92 -23.38 -9.17
C GLU A 49 -2.84 -24.31 -8.35
N LEU A 50 -3.67 -23.75 -7.48
CA LEU A 50 -4.66 -24.50 -6.68
C LEU A 50 -5.68 -25.22 -7.60
N HIS A 51 -6.03 -24.61 -8.72
CA HIS A 51 -7.00 -25.15 -9.68
C HIS A 51 -6.34 -25.99 -10.79
N SER A 52 -5.02 -26.16 -10.74
CA SER A 52 -4.28 -26.95 -11.72
C SER A 52 -4.60 -28.44 -11.57
N GLU A 53 -4.89 -29.10 -12.70
CA GLU A 53 -5.14 -30.55 -12.75
C GLU A 53 -3.95 -31.38 -12.22
N VAL A 54 -2.73 -30.81 -12.26
CA VAL A 54 -1.50 -31.46 -11.79
C VAL A 54 -1.52 -31.66 -10.27
N ASN A 55 -2.13 -30.73 -9.53
CA ASN A 55 -2.13 -30.71 -8.07
C ASN A 55 -3.42 -31.27 -7.46
N ALA A 56 -4.40 -31.66 -8.29
CA ALA A 56 -5.75 -32.05 -7.85
C ALA A 56 -5.78 -33.25 -6.89
N SER A 57 -4.74 -34.08 -6.87
CA SER A 57 -4.59 -35.23 -5.96
C SER A 57 -3.60 -34.99 -4.81
N ASP A 58 -2.88 -33.87 -4.81
CA ASP A 58 -1.90 -33.52 -3.79
C ASP A 58 -2.53 -32.63 -2.72
N TRP A 59 -3.24 -33.27 -1.80
CA TRP A 59 -3.96 -32.60 -0.72
C TRP A 59 -3.08 -31.74 0.18
N GLU A 60 -1.81 -32.12 0.39
CA GLU A 60 -0.86 -31.33 1.18
C GLU A 60 -0.54 -30.03 0.45
N ARG A 61 -0.19 -30.12 -0.84
CA ARG A 61 0.06 -28.94 -1.67
C ARG A 61 -1.16 -28.01 -1.77
N LEU A 62 -2.35 -28.57 -1.93
CA LEU A 62 -3.59 -27.78 -1.98
C LEU A 62 -3.83 -27.05 -0.65
N SER A 63 -3.65 -27.71 0.49
CA SER A 63 -3.79 -27.08 1.80
C SER A 63 -2.76 -25.97 2.04
N GLU A 64 -1.52 -26.14 1.58
CA GLU A 64 -0.49 -25.10 1.65
C GLU A 64 -0.85 -23.89 0.80
N LEU A 65 -1.33 -24.11 -0.43
CA LEU A 65 -1.77 -23.05 -1.33
C LEU A 65 -2.95 -22.26 -0.74
N GLU A 66 -3.95 -22.95 -0.17
CA GLU A 66 -5.06 -22.29 0.50
C GLU A 66 -4.61 -21.44 1.71
N ALA A 67 -3.68 -21.97 2.51
CA ALA A 67 -3.11 -21.23 3.64
C ALA A 67 -2.34 -19.99 3.17
N LEU A 68 -1.55 -20.13 2.10
CA LEU A 68 -0.78 -19.03 1.51
C LEU A 68 -1.71 -17.96 0.92
N ILE A 69 -2.78 -18.34 0.21
CA ILE A 69 -3.76 -17.40 -0.32
C ILE A 69 -4.38 -16.57 0.81
N ARG A 70 -4.81 -17.23 1.91
CA ARG A 70 -5.40 -16.51 3.06
C ARG A 70 -4.44 -15.53 3.72
N GLU A 71 -3.17 -15.91 3.85
CA GLU A 71 -2.15 -15.01 4.40
C GLU A 71 -1.92 -13.81 3.47
N LEU A 72 -1.81 -14.03 2.17
CA LEU A 72 -1.63 -12.96 1.18
C LEU A 72 -2.85 -12.03 1.12
N GLU A 73 -4.07 -12.57 1.18
CA GLU A 73 -5.30 -11.79 1.27
C GLU A 73 -5.35 -10.94 2.53
N GLY A 74 -4.88 -11.48 3.67
CA GLY A 74 -4.75 -10.73 4.91
C GLY A 74 -3.73 -9.58 4.83
N GLN A 75 -2.62 -9.79 4.13
CA GLN A 75 -1.63 -8.73 3.87
C GLN A 75 -2.21 -7.66 2.95
N LEU A 76 -2.87 -8.08 1.87
CA LEU A 76 -3.53 -7.20 0.90
C LEU A 76 -4.57 -6.30 1.58
N ALA A 77 -5.44 -6.89 2.42
CA ALA A 77 -6.45 -6.12 3.16
C ALA A 77 -5.82 -5.04 4.06
N ARG A 78 -4.78 -5.39 4.83
CA ARG A 78 -4.08 -4.42 5.70
C ARG A 78 -3.40 -3.32 4.89
N LEU A 79 -2.88 -3.64 3.71
CA LEU A 79 -2.21 -2.69 2.85
C LEU A 79 -3.21 -1.74 2.17
N LEU A 80 -4.36 -2.25 1.75
CA LEU A 80 -5.48 -1.45 1.25
C LEU A 80 -6.00 -0.47 2.32
N ASP A 81 -6.18 -0.93 3.57
CA ASP A 81 -6.58 -0.07 4.68
C ASP A 81 -5.55 1.06 4.91
N GLN A 82 -4.25 0.74 4.87
CA GLN A 82 -3.19 1.73 5.02
C GLN A 82 -3.12 2.71 3.84
N TRP A 83 -3.36 2.20 2.62
CA TRP A 83 -3.43 3.02 1.42
C TRP A 83 -4.61 3.99 1.52
N GLU A 84 -5.80 3.53 1.90
CA GLU A 84 -7.00 4.37 2.07
C GLU A 84 -6.74 5.47 3.12
N GLN A 85 -6.19 5.10 4.29
CA GLN A 85 -5.83 6.06 5.32
C GLN A 85 -4.82 7.10 4.82
N THR A 86 -3.80 6.68 4.07
CA THR A 86 -2.78 7.60 3.54
C THR A 86 -3.35 8.50 2.44
N HIS A 87 -4.23 7.96 1.59
CA HIS A 87 -4.90 8.66 0.51
C HIS A 87 -5.86 9.73 1.06
N ASN A 88 -6.60 9.42 2.11
CA ASN A 88 -7.50 10.36 2.79
C ASN A 88 -6.77 11.51 3.51
N LEU A 89 -5.43 11.46 3.62
CA LEU A 89 -4.57 12.50 4.21
C LEU A 89 -3.87 13.40 3.16
N LEU A 90 -4.19 13.24 1.87
CA LEU A 90 -3.72 14.11 0.79
C LEU A 90 -4.60 15.36 0.64
#